data_AF-A0A388M923-F1
#
_entry.id   AF-A0A388M923-F1
#
_cell.length_a   1.000
_cell.length_b   1.000
_cell.length_c   1.000
_cell.angle_alpha   90.00
_cell.angle_beta   90.00
_cell.angle_gamma   90.00
#
_symmetry.space_group_name_H-M   'P 1'
#
loop_
_entity.id
_entity.type
_entity.pdbx_description
1 polymer ?
#
loop_
_entity_poly.entity_id
_entity_poly.type
_entity_poly.pdbx_seq_one_letter_code
_entity_poly.pdbx_strand_id
1 'polypeptide(L)'
;MDLLTCNSMHQDVELVELDPPPPEPLDPPDSPTPSTPASDAAAAKEFDDLLATLQPSVATLLREYRDVFPSSVSYSSIPPMRDIEHRIQLEPNYRVQHRAPYRLSVPEAQELKRQIDELLRQGFIKPSTSPWSAPVLFDQKKDGALRLCLDYRGLNQYTVKNSYPMPRADDLFDRLAGHHFFTKIDLRSGYHLIRVAKEDQHKTAFRSRFGHYEFTVMPFGLRNGPATFQMAMNTTLQDLLEDFVLVYIDDILIYSGTLEEHMTHLRTVLQRLRDHGFYAKLSKCAFAQSKIDFLGHQVSEHGLHMDDSKIQAIVD
;
A
#
# COMPACT_ATOMS: atom_id res chain seq x y z
N MET A 1 22.19 86.36 6.91
CA MET A 1 21.08 87.11 7.51
C MET A 1 20.07 87.34 6.41
N ASP A 2 18.92 86.68 6.48
CA ASP A 2 17.62 87.36 6.37
C ASP A 2 16.52 86.43 6.86
N LEU A 3 15.59 87.06 7.56
CA LEU A 3 14.54 86.49 8.40
C LEU A 3 13.21 86.40 7.61
N LEU A 4 12.46 85.35 7.93
CA LEU A 4 11.00 85.31 8.10
C LEU A 4 10.10 85.76 6.93
N THR A 5 9.30 84.81 6.45
CA THR A 5 7.84 85.01 6.45
C THR A 5 7.14 83.71 6.82
N CYS A 6 6.39 83.81 7.92
CA CYS A 6 5.44 82.82 8.42
C CYS A 6 4.17 82.90 7.57
N ASN A 7 3.64 81.75 7.16
CA ASN A 7 2.23 81.64 6.82
C ASN A 7 1.68 80.34 7.40
N SER A 8 0.83 80.49 8.41
CA SER A 8 0.01 79.46 9.02
C SER A 8 -1.22 79.22 8.15
N MET A 9 -1.46 77.98 7.73
CA MET A 9 -2.82 77.49 7.45
C MET A 9 -2.97 76.05 7.93
N HIS A 10 -4.19 75.79 8.39
CA HIS A 10 -4.68 74.70 9.21
C HIS A 10 -4.47 73.29 8.65
N GLN A 11 -4.30 72.36 9.61
CA GLN A 11 -4.84 71.00 9.71
C GLN A 11 -5.06 70.21 8.42
N ASP A 12 -4.33 69.09 8.32
CA ASP A 12 -4.95 67.76 8.30
C ASP A 12 -3.94 66.74 8.82
N VAL A 13 -4.20 66.21 10.01
CA VAL A 13 -3.46 65.07 10.57
C VAL A 13 -4.06 63.84 9.90
N GLU A 14 -3.37 63.33 8.90
CA GLU A 14 -3.73 62.08 8.25
C GLU A 14 -3.56 60.95 9.28
N LEU A 15 -4.70 60.43 9.75
CA LEU A 15 -4.77 59.23 10.57
C LEU A 15 -4.20 58.07 9.75
N VAL A 16 -3.01 57.61 10.12
CA VAL A 16 -2.47 56.34 9.63
C VAL A 16 -3.41 55.25 10.12
N GLU A 17 -4.20 54.67 9.21
CA GLU A 17 -4.95 53.45 9.47
C GLU A 17 -3.93 52.35 9.83
N LEU A 18 -4.03 51.86 11.06
CA LEU A 18 -3.31 50.68 11.51
C LEU A 18 -3.84 49.48 10.74
N ASP A 19 -2.95 48.71 10.11
CA ASP A 19 -3.27 47.45 9.48
C ASP A 19 -4.10 46.57 10.44
N PRO A 20 -5.15 45.88 9.95
CA PRO A 20 -5.95 45.01 10.80
C PRO A 20 -5.08 43.89 11.38
N PRO A 21 -5.35 43.44 12.62
CA PRO A 21 -4.58 42.37 13.25
C PRO A 21 -4.63 41.10 12.40
N PRO A 22 -3.57 40.28 12.42
CA PRO A 22 -3.56 39.01 11.70
C PRO A 22 -4.73 38.14 12.15
N PRO A 23 -5.33 37.35 11.23
CA PRO A 23 -6.42 36.46 11.58
C PRO A 23 -5.99 35.52 12.71
N GLU A 24 -6.88 35.32 13.68
CA GLU A 24 -6.69 34.38 14.78
C GLU A 24 -6.29 32.99 14.26
N PRO A 25 -5.52 32.21 15.04
CA PRO A 25 -5.18 30.85 14.64
C PRO A 25 -6.47 30.07 14.37
N LEU A 26 -6.59 29.54 13.15
CA LEU A 26 -7.59 28.55 12.82
C LEU A 26 -7.56 27.44 13.88
N ASP A 27 -8.71 27.18 14.50
CA ASP A 27 -8.90 26.05 15.40
C ASP A 27 -8.26 24.79 14.79
N PRO A 28 -7.65 23.92 15.62
CA PRO A 28 -7.12 22.66 15.12
C PRO A 28 -8.24 21.93 14.35
N PRO A 29 -7.92 21.30 13.20
CA PRO A 29 -8.94 20.59 12.43
C PRO A 29 -9.65 19.60 13.35
N ASP A 30 -10.98 19.64 13.29
CA ASP A 30 -11.88 18.73 14.00
C ASP A 30 -11.27 17.33 14.12
N SER A 31 -11.39 16.80 15.32
CA SER A 31 -11.08 15.41 15.65
C SER A 31 -11.60 14.47 14.55
N PRO A 32 -10.85 13.39 14.23
CA PRO A 32 -11.14 12.55 13.09
C PRO A 32 -12.58 12.05 13.18
N THR A 33 -13.39 12.44 12.20
CA THR A 33 -14.75 11.93 12.05
C THR A 33 -14.65 10.40 12.01
N PRO A 34 -15.36 9.66 12.88
CA PRO A 34 -15.38 8.21 12.82
C PRO A 34 -15.81 7.78 11.41
N SER A 35 -15.24 6.69 10.91
CA SER A 35 -15.67 6.04 9.67
C SER A 35 -17.20 5.94 9.63
N THR A 36 -17.80 6.34 8.50
CA THR A 36 -19.25 6.34 8.34
C THR A 36 -19.80 4.92 8.56
N PRO A 37 -20.81 4.71 9.44
CA PRO A 37 -21.38 3.40 9.77
C PRO A 37 -21.86 2.59 8.55
N ALA A 38 -22.21 3.29 7.46
CA ALA A 38 -22.66 2.69 6.21
C ALA A 38 -21.57 1.89 5.47
N SER A 39 -20.29 2.27 5.61
CA SER A 39 -19.19 1.61 4.91
C SER A 39 -18.83 0.25 5.51
N ASP A 40 -18.90 0.14 6.84
CA ASP A 40 -18.58 -1.10 7.56
C ASP A 40 -19.71 -2.15 7.42
N ALA A 41 -20.96 -1.71 7.36
CA ALA A 41 -22.10 -2.59 7.11
C ALA A 41 -22.07 -3.20 5.69
N ALA A 42 -21.72 -2.39 4.68
CA ALA A 42 -21.56 -2.87 3.31
C ALA A 42 -20.41 -3.89 3.18
N ALA A 43 -19.27 -3.63 3.82
CA ALA A 43 -18.14 -4.54 3.82
C ALA A 43 -18.43 -5.85 4.58
N ALA A 44 -19.19 -5.79 5.69
CA ALA A 44 -19.63 -6.98 6.40
C ALA A 44 -20.55 -7.85 5.53
N LYS A 45 -21.46 -7.23 4.78
CA LYS A 45 -22.33 -7.93 3.84
C LYS A 45 -21.53 -8.58 2.71
N GLU A 46 -20.59 -7.86 2.08
CA GLU A 46 -19.72 -8.42 1.03
C GLU A 46 -18.95 -9.64 1.55
N PHE A 47 -18.46 -9.58 2.79
CA PHE A 47 -17.78 -10.69 3.44
C PHE A 47 -18.70 -11.91 3.57
N ASP A 48 -19.90 -11.74 4.12
CA ASP A 48 -20.86 -12.83 4.31
C ASP A 48 -21.34 -13.43 2.98
N ASP A 49 -21.57 -12.59 1.97
CA ASP A 49 -21.95 -13.00 0.62
C ASP A 49 -20.84 -13.86 -0.03
N LEU A 50 -19.57 -13.46 0.13
CA LEU A 50 -18.42 -14.27 -0.34
C LEU A 50 -18.34 -15.61 0.39
N LEU A 51 -18.51 -15.61 1.72
CA LEU A 51 -18.46 -16.85 2.51
C LEU A 51 -19.58 -17.83 2.14
N ALA A 52 -20.74 -17.35 1.69
CA ALA A 52 -21.85 -18.19 1.27
C ALA A 52 -21.53 -19.03 0.02
N THR A 53 -20.53 -18.63 -0.76
CA THR A 53 -20.10 -19.36 -1.97
C THR A 53 -19.05 -20.44 -1.70
N LEU A 54 -18.48 -20.47 -0.49
CA LEU A 54 -17.36 -21.34 -0.14
C LEU A 54 -17.84 -22.64 0.52
N GLN A 55 -16.95 -23.63 0.54
CA GLN A 55 -17.16 -24.85 1.33
C GLN A 55 -17.44 -24.51 2.81
N PRO A 56 -18.41 -25.16 3.48
CA PRO A 56 -18.83 -24.79 4.84
C PRO A 56 -17.70 -24.77 5.88
N SER A 57 -16.75 -25.70 5.78
CA SER A 57 -15.58 -25.79 6.66
C SER A 57 -14.65 -24.58 6.48
N VAL A 58 -14.39 -24.19 5.24
CA VAL A 58 -13.61 -22.99 4.87
C VAL A 58 -14.33 -21.74 5.38
N ALA A 59 -15.63 -21.59 5.10
CA ALA A 59 -16.40 -20.44 5.54
C ALA A 59 -16.36 -20.27 7.06
N THR A 60 -16.46 -21.37 7.81
CA THR A 60 -16.37 -21.35 9.28
C THR A 60 -15.00 -20.88 9.76
N LEU A 61 -13.93 -21.39 9.16
CA LEU A 61 -12.57 -20.95 9.47
C LEU A 61 -12.37 -19.45 9.16
N LEU A 62 -12.84 -18.97 8.01
CA LEU A 62 -12.69 -17.57 7.65
C LEU A 62 -13.47 -16.62 8.57
N ARG A 63 -14.61 -17.05 9.14
CA ARG A 63 -15.29 -16.28 10.20
C ARG A 63 -14.44 -16.15 11.45
N GLU A 64 -13.75 -17.22 11.83
CA GLU A 64 -12.83 -17.20 12.98
C GLU A 64 -11.66 -16.24 12.75
N TYR A 65 -11.19 -16.11 11.50
CA TYR A 65 -10.09 -15.24 11.07
C TYR A 65 -10.56 -13.95 10.38
N ARG A 66 -11.76 -13.46 10.68
CA ARG A 66 -12.34 -12.25 10.04
C ARG A 66 -11.43 -11.02 10.17
N ASP A 67 -10.70 -10.91 11.27
CA ASP A 67 -9.73 -9.85 11.55
C ASP A 67 -8.52 -9.82 10.59
N VAL A 68 -8.20 -10.94 9.93
CA VAL A 68 -7.18 -11.01 8.86
C VAL A 68 -7.70 -10.38 7.56
N PHE A 69 -9.02 -10.21 7.42
CA PHE A 69 -9.68 -9.68 6.22
C PHE A 69 -10.43 -8.36 6.51
N PRO A 70 -9.77 -7.33 7.06
CA PRO A 70 -10.45 -6.08 7.40
C PRO A 70 -10.89 -5.30 6.15
N SER A 71 -11.95 -4.50 6.31
CA SER A 71 -12.45 -3.57 5.30
C SER A 71 -11.45 -2.44 5.01
N SER A 72 -10.78 -1.96 6.05
CA SER A 72 -9.74 -0.93 6.02
C SER A 72 -8.62 -1.23 7.02
N VAL A 73 -7.41 -0.71 6.76
CA VAL A 73 -6.21 -0.90 7.59
C VAL A 73 -5.67 0.47 7.95
N SER A 74 -5.16 0.64 9.17
CA SER A 74 -4.53 1.87 9.63
C SER A 74 -3.09 1.60 10.08
N TYR A 75 -2.28 2.66 10.15
CA TYR A 75 -0.90 2.57 10.62
C TYR A 75 -0.77 1.95 12.01
N SER A 76 -1.77 2.17 12.89
CA SER A 76 -1.78 1.62 14.25
C SER A 76 -1.94 0.10 14.28
N SER A 77 -2.55 -0.51 13.25
CA SER A 77 -2.71 -1.96 13.18
C SER A 77 -1.51 -2.66 12.55
N ILE A 78 -0.62 -1.93 11.86
CA ILE A 78 0.60 -2.49 11.28
C ILE A 78 1.68 -2.52 12.35
N PRO A 79 2.15 -3.68 12.82
CA PRO A 79 3.17 -3.73 13.86
C PRO A 79 4.51 -3.17 13.36
N PRO A 80 5.36 -2.60 14.23
CA PRO A 80 6.77 -2.44 13.91
C PRO A 80 7.37 -3.85 13.82
N MET A 81 7.56 -4.36 12.59
CA MET A 81 8.33 -5.58 12.40
C MET A 81 9.76 -5.28 12.85
N ARG A 82 10.14 -5.81 14.02
CA ARG A 82 11.37 -5.43 14.73
C ARG A 82 12.63 -5.52 13.85
N ASP A 83 12.64 -6.45 12.90
CA ASP A 83 13.79 -6.71 12.03
C ASP A 83 13.56 -6.39 10.54
N ILE A 84 12.32 -6.04 10.14
CA ILE A 84 11.95 -5.89 8.72
C ILE A 84 11.18 -4.59 8.50
N GLU A 85 11.92 -3.49 8.48
CA GLU A 85 11.46 -2.21 7.97
C GLU A 85 12.01 -1.96 6.58
N HIS A 86 11.27 -1.22 5.75
CA HIS A 86 11.80 -0.77 4.48
C HIS A 86 12.83 0.34 4.69
N ARG A 87 14.04 0.09 4.21
CA ARG A 87 15.18 1.03 4.26
C ARG A 87 15.57 1.48 2.87
N ILE A 88 15.94 2.75 2.74
CA ILE A 88 16.31 3.41 1.50
C ILE A 88 17.77 3.86 1.62
N GLN A 89 18.69 2.91 1.49
CA GLN A 89 20.12 3.19 1.46
C GLN A 89 20.50 3.85 0.14
N LEU A 90 21.18 4.99 0.20
CA LEU A 90 21.57 5.77 -0.97
C LEU A 90 23.08 5.62 -1.21
N GLU A 91 23.47 5.67 -2.48
CA GLU A 91 24.88 5.77 -2.86
C GLU A 91 25.52 7.07 -2.30
N PRO A 92 26.81 7.06 -1.90
CA PRO A 92 27.45 8.21 -1.25
C PRO A 92 27.46 9.52 -2.05
N ASN A 93 27.37 9.43 -3.38
CA ASN A 93 27.39 10.57 -4.30
C ASN A 93 25.99 11.11 -4.64
N TYR A 94 24.95 10.62 -3.96
CA TYR A 94 23.58 11.05 -4.23
C TYR A 94 23.40 12.57 -4.01
N ARG A 95 22.62 13.18 -4.90
CA ARG A 95 22.11 14.55 -4.75
C ARG A 95 20.61 14.55 -4.92
N VAL A 96 19.91 15.29 -4.06
CA VAL A 96 18.45 15.42 -4.10
C VAL A 96 18.01 15.87 -5.50
N GLN A 97 17.20 15.06 -6.16
CA GLN A 97 16.62 15.40 -7.46
C GLN A 97 15.26 16.05 -7.30
N HIS A 98 15.12 17.26 -7.82
CA HIS A 98 13.84 17.95 -7.91
C HIS A 98 13.28 17.77 -9.32
N ARG A 99 12.08 17.17 -9.43
CA ARG A 99 11.32 17.09 -10.68
C ARG A 99 10.06 17.94 -10.57
N ALA A 100 9.74 18.71 -11.61
CA ALA A 100 8.51 19.49 -11.67
C ALA A 100 7.28 18.57 -11.52
N PRO A 101 6.21 19.00 -10.83
CA PRO A 101 4.98 18.22 -10.78
C PRO A 101 4.38 18.09 -12.18
N TYR A 102 3.78 16.94 -12.47
CA TYR A 102 3.01 16.76 -13.69
C TYR A 102 1.70 17.56 -13.62
N ARG A 103 1.22 18.04 -14.77
CA ARG A 103 -0.13 18.62 -14.85
C ARG A 103 -1.15 17.50 -14.65
N LEU A 104 -2.13 17.77 -13.80
CA LEU A 104 -3.28 16.89 -13.59
C LEU A 104 -4.54 17.60 -14.09
N SER A 105 -5.38 16.86 -14.79
CA SER A 105 -6.75 17.25 -15.13
C SER A 105 -7.59 17.50 -13.88
N VAL A 106 -8.76 18.11 -14.04
CA VAL A 106 -9.67 18.36 -12.92
C VAL A 106 -10.13 17.06 -12.22
N PRO A 107 -10.55 16.00 -12.94
CA PRO A 107 -10.92 14.74 -12.32
C PRO A 107 -9.75 14.08 -11.57
N GLU A 108 -8.56 14.08 -12.16
CA GLU A 108 -7.35 13.54 -11.49
C GLU A 108 -7.01 14.33 -10.22
N ALA A 109 -7.19 15.65 -10.22
CA ALA A 109 -6.95 16.46 -9.04
C ALA A 109 -7.95 16.17 -7.91
N GLN A 110 -9.24 15.96 -8.24
CA GLN A 110 -10.26 15.58 -7.27
C GLN A 110 -9.97 14.21 -6.67
N GLU A 111 -9.61 13.24 -7.51
CA GLU A 111 -9.26 11.89 -7.07
C GLU A 111 -7.97 11.89 -6.25
N LEU A 112 -6.98 12.71 -6.62
CA LEU A 112 -5.77 12.89 -5.83
C LEU A 112 -6.08 13.40 -4.42
N LYS A 113 -6.94 14.42 -4.30
CA LYS A 113 -7.34 14.94 -2.99
C LYS A 113 -8.00 13.84 -2.16
N ARG A 114 -8.95 13.10 -2.74
CA ARG A 114 -9.65 12.00 -2.07
C ARG A 114 -8.68 10.91 -1.57
N GLN A 115 -7.71 10.51 -2.39
CA GLN A 115 -6.72 9.51 -1.98
C GLN A 115 -5.74 10.05 -0.92
N ILE A 116 -5.33 11.32 -0.98
CA ILE A 116 -4.51 11.95 0.05
C ILE A 116 -5.23 11.99 1.39
N ASP A 117 -6.50 12.42 1.40
CA ASP A 117 -7.31 12.49 2.62
C ASP A 117 -7.44 11.10 3.26
N GLU A 118 -7.65 10.06 2.45
CA GLU A 118 -7.72 8.67 2.92
C GLU A 118 -6.37 8.17 3.47
N LEU A 119 -5.26 8.46 2.79
CA LEU A 119 -3.92 8.06 3.27
C LEU A 119 -3.54 8.77 4.58
N LEU A 120 -3.95 10.04 4.74
CA LEU A 120 -3.79 10.78 6.00
C LEU A 120 -4.63 10.16 7.11
N ARG A 121 -5.89 9.84 6.84
CA ARG A 121 -6.81 9.20 7.79
C ARG A 121 -6.28 7.83 8.25
N GLN A 122 -5.70 7.06 7.33
CA GLN A 122 -5.06 5.77 7.63
C GLN A 122 -3.72 5.94 8.37
N GLY A 123 -3.14 7.14 8.38
CA GLY A 123 -1.81 7.40 8.94
C GLY A 123 -0.66 6.86 8.08
N PHE A 124 -0.93 6.52 6.81
CA PHE A 124 0.08 6.02 5.86
C PHE A 124 0.96 7.13 5.30
N ILE A 125 0.48 8.38 5.34
CA ILE A 125 1.26 9.57 5.04
C ILE A 125 1.09 10.60 6.16
N LYS A 126 2.02 11.55 6.23
CA LYS A 126 1.98 12.71 7.13
C LYS A 126 2.56 13.93 6.42
N PRO A 127 2.27 15.16 6.86
CA PRO A 127 2.91 16.37 6.33
C PRO A 127 4.43 16.28 6.40
N SER A 128 5.11 16.79 5.37
CA SER A 128 6.57 16.75 5.26
C SER A 128 7.14 18.13 4.98
N THR A 129 8.35 18.37 5.49
CA THR A 129 9.23 19.50 5.15
C THR A 129 10.51 19.02 4.48
N SER A 130 10.50 17.78 4.00
CA SER A 130 11.66 17.11 3.42
C SER A 130 12.20 17.86 2.21
N PRO A 131 13.52 17.88 1.96
CA PRO A 131 14.04 18.38 0.69
C PRO A 131 13.63 17.49 -0.50
N TRP A 132 13.15 16.28 -0.25
CA TRP A 132 12.74 15.32 -1.28
C TRP A 132 11.36 15.62 -1.82
N SER A 133 11.16 15.35 -3.12
CA SER A 133 9.86 15.62 -3.74
C SER A 133 9.65 14.81 -5.00
N ALA A 134 9.06 13.62 -4.84
CA ALA A 134 8.57 12.83 -5.96
C ALA A 134 7.31 13.49 -6.57
N PRO A 135 7.22 13.62 -7.90
CA PRO A 135 6.00 14.07 -8.55
C PRO A 135 4.98 12.94 -8.61
N VAL A 136 3.71 13.34 -8.54
CA VAL A 136 2.54 12.45 -8.61
C VAL A 136 2.12 12.22 -10.06
N LEU A 137 1.83 10.97 -10.41
CA LEU A 137 1.14 10.58 -11.65
C LEU A 137 0.01 9.60 -11.35
N PHE A 138 -0.88 9.42 -12.32
CA PHE A 138 -1.92 8.40 -12.26
C PHE A 138 -1.67 7.34 -13.32
N ASP A 139 -2.00 6.10 -12.93
CA ASP A 139 -2.16 5.00 -13.85
C ASP A 139 -3.63 4.57 -13.88
N GLN A 140 -4.13 4.12 -15.02
CA GLN A 140 -5.52 3.67 -15.16
C GLN A 140 -5.59 2.16 -14.94
N LYS A 141 -6.41 1.73 -13.99
CA LYS A 141 -6.76 0.32 -13.84
C LYS A 141 -7.71 -0.11 -14.98
N LYS A 142 -7.84 -1.43 -15.17
CA LYS A 142 -8.75 -2.03 -16.17
C LYS A 142 -10.21 -1.63 -15.98
N ASP A 143 -10.61 -1.36 -14.74
CA ASP A 143 -11.95 -0.89 -14.37
C ASP A 143 -12.14 0.64 -14.53
N GLY A 144 -11.13 1.34 -15.07
CA GLY A 144 -11.11 2.79 -15.24
C GLY A 144 -10.74 3.57 -13.98
N ALA A 145 -10.55 2.91 -12.82
CA ALA A 145 -10.17 3.60 -11.59
C ALA A 145 -8.72 4.09 -11.64
N LEU A 146 -8.48 5.28 -11.09
CA LEU A 146 -7.16 5.89 -11.07
C LEU A 146 -6.33 5.37 -9.89
N ARG A 147 -5.11 4.90 -10.17
CA ARG A 147 -4.12 4.48 -9.18
C ARG A 147 -3.08 5.58 -8.97
N LEU A 148 -3.03 6.13 -7.76
CA LEU A 148 -1.96 7.05 -7.38
C LEU A 148 -0.60 6.38 -7.52
N CYS A 149 0.30 7.00 -8.27
CA CYS A 149 1.66 6.55 -8.50
C CYS A 149 2.64 7.70 -8.22
N LEU A 150 3.75 7.39 -7.56
CA LEU A 150 4.81 8.35 -7.28
C LEU A 150 6.02 8.02 -8.16
N ASP A 151 6.53 9.03 -8.87
CA ASP A 151 7.69 8.85 -9.74
C ASP A 151 8.99 8.84 -8.92
N TYR A 152 9.28 7.71 -8.30
CA TYR A 152 10.53 7.49 -7.58
C TYR A 152 11.71 7.16 -8.49
N ARG A 153 11.63 7.27 -9.83
CA ARG A 153 12.75 6.91 -10.72
C ARG A 153 14.04 7.66 -10.38
N GLY A 154 13.94 8.95 -10.03
CA GLY A 154 15.08 9.76 -9.60
C GLY A 154 15.69 9.30 -8.28
N LEU A 155 14.87 8.89 -7.31
CA LEU A 155 15.33 8.30 -6.05
C LEU A 155 15.95 6.91 -6.30
N ASN A 156 15.20 6.04 -6.98
CA ASN A 156 15.56 4.66 -7.24
C ASN A 156 16.90 4.51 -7.95
N GLN A 157 17.24 5.43 -8.86
CA GLN A 157 18.52 5.40 -9.57
C GLN A 157 19.73 5.33 -8.61
N TYR A 158 19.62 5.94 -7.44
CA TYR A 158 20.70 6.04 -6.44
C TYR A 158 20.43 5.23 -5.18
N THR A 159 19.30 4.53 -5.10
CA THR A 159 19.08 3.54 -4.05
C THR A 159 19.97 2.33 -4.33
N VAL A 160 20.80 1.97 -3.36
CA VAL A 160 21.64 0.76 -3.39
C VAL A 160 20.72 -0.45 -3.62
N LYS A 161 21.01 -1.25 -4.64
CA LYS A 161 20.15 -2.37 -5.02
C LYS A 161 20.24 -3.49 -3.96
N ASN A 162 19.09 -3.87 -3.41
CA ASN A 162 18.98 -5.10 -2.64
C ASN A 162 18.82 -6.28 -3.60
N SER A 163 19.73 -7.25 -3.55
CA SER A 163 19.71 -8.47 -4.39
C SER A 163 19.18 -9.67 -3.63
N TYR A 164 18.18 -9.46 -2.76
CA TYR A 164 17.48 -10.53 -2.06
C TYR A 164 17.01 -11.61 -3.06
N PRO A 165 17.23 -12.91 -2.77
CA PRO A 165 16.89 -13.97 -3.70
C PRO A 165 15.38 -14.05 -3.86
N MET A 166 14.90 -13.81 -5.08
CA MET A 166 13.52 -14.05 -5.45
C MET A 166 13.39 -15.50 -5.94
N PRO A 167 12.39 -16.25 -5.49
CA PRO A 167 12.16 -17.60 -5.99
C PRO A 167 11.87 -17.57 -7.49
N ARG A 168 12.40 -18.53 -8.25
CA ARG A 168 12.05 -18.67 -9.66
C ARG A 168 10.68 -19.33 -9.75
N ALA A 169 9.85 -18.87 -10.68
CA ALA A 169 8.51 -19.44 -10.87
C ALA A 169 8.58 -20.96 -11.13
N ASP A 170 9.52 -21.41 -11.97
CA ASP A 170 9.69 -22.83 -12.28
C ASP A 170 9.97 -23.68 -11.01
N ASP A 171 10.91 -23.23 -10.16
CA ASP A 171 11.25 -23.91 -8.90
C ASP A 171 10.06 -23.98 -7.93
N LEU A 172 9.20 -22.97 -7.95
CA LEU A 172 7.96 -22.94 -7.16
C LEU A 172 6.98 -23.99 -7.66
N PHE A 173 6.86 -24.13 -8.98
CA PHE A 173 5.81 -24.94 -9.57
C PHE A 173 6.08 -26.45 -9.57
N ASP A 174 7.35 -26.88 -9.63
CA ASP A 174 7.72 -28.31 -9.57
C ASP A 174 7.17 -29.01 -8.32
N ARG A 175 6.87 -28.25 -7.25
CA ARG A 175 6.34 -28.74 -5.98
C ARG A 175 4.82 -28.89 -5.95
N LEU A 176 4.11 -28.28 -6.90
CA LEU A 176 2.65 -28.24 -6.90
C LEU A 176 2.03 -29.50 -7.50
N ALA A 177 2.78 -30.24 -8.33
CA ALA A 177 2.31 -31.48 -8.93
C ALA A 177 1.90 -32.51 -7.85
N GLY A 178 0.78 -33.21 -8.09
CA GLY A 178 0.27 -34.23 -7.18
C GLY A 178 -0.55 -33.70 -5.99
N HIS A 179 -0.69 -32.38 -5.82
CA HIS A 179 -1.58 -31.80 -4.82
C HIS A 179 -2.96 -31.50 -5.42
N HIS A 180 -4.01 -31.66 -4.62
CA HIS A 180 -5.39 -31.51 -5.08
C HIS A 180 -6.05 -30.23 -4.61
N PHE A 181 -5.71 -29.70 -3.43
CA PHE A 181 -6.36 -28.52 -2.87
C PHE A 181 -5.41 -27.33 -2.84
N PHE A 182 -5.86 -26.21 -3.39
CA PHE A 182 -5.10 -24.96 -3.46
C PHE A 182 -5.88 -23.79 -2.88
N THR A 183 -5.18 -22.92 -2.13
CA THR A 183 -5.68 -21.64 -1.66
C THR A 183 -4.70 -20.54 -2.02
N LYS A 184 -5.18 -19.48 -2.67
CA LYS A 184 -4.42 -18.25 -2.92
C LYS A 184 -4.91 -17.15 -1.98
N ILE A 185 -3.97 -16.54 -1.26
CA ILE A 185 -4.20 -15.35 -0.44
C ILE A 185 -3.49 -14.16 -1.09
N ASP A 186 -4.24 -13.12 -1.44
CA ASP A 186 -3.73 -11.82 -1.94
C ASP A 186 -3.71 -10.83 -0.76
N LEU A 187 -2.51 -10.37 -0.38
CA LEU A 187 -2.36 -9.40 0.69
C LEU A 187 -2.85 -8.01 0.25
N ARG A 188 -3.62 -7.35 1.13
CA ARG A 188 -4.23 -6.05 0.83
C ARG A 188 -3.15 -4.98 0.71
N SER A 189 -3.04 -4.38 -0.47
CA SER A 189 -2.11 -3.28 -0.74
C SER A 189 -0.71 -3.60 -0.21
N GLY A 190 -0.22 -4.83 -0.47
CA GLY A 190 0.86 -5.50 0.26
C GLY A 190 1.93 -4.55 0.80
N TYR A 191 2.54 -3.74 -0.06
CA TYR A 191 3.61 -2.81 0.34
C TYR A 191 3.28 -1.90 1.54
N HIS A 192 2.04 -1.41 1.65
CA HIS A 192 1.62 -0.56 2.77
C HIS A 192 1.57 -1.29 4.12
N LEU A 193 1.70 -2.63 4.15
CA LEU A 193 1.74 -3.44 5.37
C LEU A 193 3.14 -3.49 6.02
N ILE A 194 4.15 -2.86 5.40
CA ILE A 194 5.50 -2.76 5.95
C ILE A 194 5.81 -1.29 6.22
N ARG A 195 6.35 -0.99 7.40
CA ARG A 195 6.75 0.37 7.77
C ARG A 195 8.02 0.80 7.04
N VAL A 196 8.13 2.09 6.72
CA VAL A 196 9.42 2.68 6.32
C VAL A 196 10.17 3.07 7.59
N ALA A 197 11.45 2.70 7.64
CA ALA A 197 12.33 3.07 8.75
C ALA A 197 12.27 4.59 8.99
N LYS A 198 12.17 5.01 10.26
CA LYS A 198 11.86 6.40 10.62
C LYS A 198 12.84 7.40 10.00
N GLU A 199 14.12 7.04 9.93
CA GLU A 199 15.21 7.78 9.31
C GLU A 199 15.07 7.93 7.79
N ASP A 200 14.33 7.05 7.13
CA ASP A 200 14.18 7.01 5.67
C ASP A 200 12.83 7.55 5.18
N GLN A 201 11.85 7.77 6.06
CA GLN A 201 10.51 8.28 5.71
C GLN A 201 10.59 9.56 4.87
N HIS A 202 11.45 10.51 5.25
CA HIS A 202 11.62 11.77 4.52
C HIS A 202 12.02 11.60 3.05
N LYS A 203 12.68 10.49 2.68
CA LYS A 203 13.10 10.21 1.28
C LYS A 203 11.91 9.84 0.39
N THR A 204 10.81 9.41 1.00
CA THR A 204 9.54 9.07 0.31
C THR A 204 8.64 10.29 0.08
N ALA A 205 9.13 11.49 0.38
CA ALA A 205 8.30 12.67 0.30
C ALA A 205 7.87 12.98 -1.15
N PHE A 206 6.60 13.35 -1.30
CA PHE A 206 5.98 13.72 -2.57
C PHE A 206 5.19 15.02 -2.42
N ARG A 207 5.14 15.79 -3.51
CA ARG A 207 4.37 17.04 -3.55
C ARG A 207 3.16 16.93 -4.45
N SER A 208 2.10 17.60 -4.02
CA SER A 208 0.89 17.82 -4.80
C SER A 208 0.48 19.29 -4.71
N ARG A 209 -0.56 19.67 -5.45
CA ARG A 209 -1.20 20.99 -5.28
C ARG A 209 -1.88 21.18 -3.91
N PHE A 210 -2.07 20.10 -3.15
CA PHE A 210 -2.76 20.12 -1.86
C PHE A 210 -1.79 20.09 -0.66
N GLY A 211 -0.49 19.93 -0.91
CA GLY A 211 0.52 19.90 0.14
C GLY A 211 1.72 19.02 -0.19
N HIS A 212 2.61 18.92 0.81
CA HIS A 212 3.81 18.09 0.80
C HIS A 212 3.69 17.04 1.89
N TYR A 213 3.84 15.78 1.51
CA TYR A 213 3.64 14.65 2.41
C TYR A 213 4.78 13.63 2.26
N GLU A 214 4.98 12.82 3.28
CA GLU A 214 5.89 11.67 3.26
C GLU A 214 5.18 10.44 3.80
N PHE A 215 5.61 9.26 3.33
CA PHE A 215 5.03 7.99 3.72
C PHE A 215 5.63 7.46 5.02
N THR A 216 4.78 6.88 5.86
CA THR A 216 5.13 6.14 7.09
C THR A 216 5.21 4.64 6.84
N VAL A 217 4.51 4.15 5.83
CA VAL A 217 4.50 2.77 5.33
C VAL A 217 5.06 2.71 3.92
N MET A 218 5.58 1.57 3.48
CA MET A 218 6.31 1.46 2.22
C MET A 218 5.39 1.76 1.03
N PRO A 219 5.58 2.87 0.30
CA PRO A 219 4.78 3.16 -0.88
C PRO A 219 5.20 2.29 -2.06
N PHE A 220 4.28 2.13 -3.01
CA PHE A 220 4.59 1.56 -4.32
C PHE A 220 5.63 2.40 -5.07
N GLY A 221 6.41 1.74 -5.92
CA GLY A 221 7.37 2.38 -6.82
C GLY A 221 8.79 2.53 -6.26
N LEU A 222 9.05 2.17 -5.00
CA LEU A 222 10.41 2.14 -4.45
C LEU A 222 11.21 0.93 -4.97
N ARG A 223 12.50 1.15 -5.29
CA ARG A 223 13.37 0.16 -5.95
C ARG A 223 13.40 -1.20 -5.27
N ASN A 224 13.59 -1.20 -3.95
CA ASN A 224 13.78 -2.43 -3.17
C ASN A 224 12.47 -2.92 -2.53
N GLY A 225 11.32 -2.31 -2.87
CA GLY A 225 10.04 -2.69 -2.29
C GLY A 225 9.75 -4.19 -2.39
N PRO A 226 9.85 -4.80 -3.59
CA PRO A 226 9.61 -6.24 -3.77
C PRO A 226 10.54 -7.11 -2.92
N ALA A 227 11.83 -6.75 -2.84
CA ALA A 227 12.81 -7.48 -2.05
C ALA A 227 12.51 -7.41 -0.54
N THR A 228 12.15 -6.22 -0.03
CA THR A 228 11.73 -6.07 1.37
C THR A 228 10.48 -6.90 1.65
N PHE A 229 9.51 -6.90 0.75
CA PHE A 229 8.26 -7.63 0.94
C PHE A 229 8.47 -9.15 0.91
N GLN A 230 9.26 -9.66 -0.05
CA GLN A 230 9.61 -11.07 -0.10
C GLN A 230 10.36 -11.51 1.17
N MET A 231 11.30 -10.70 1.65
CA MET A 231 12.02 -10.99 2.89
C MET A 231 11.09 -11.05 4.10
N ALA A 232 10.10 -10.15 4.17
CA ALA A 232 9.09 -10.15 5.23
C ALA A 232 8.29 -11.45 5.23
N MET A 233 7.75 -11.85 4.07
CA MET A 233 6.98 -13.08 3.95
C MET A 233 7.82 -14.33 4.21
N ASN A 234 9.04 -14.37 3.69
CA ASN A 234 9.94 -15.49 3.92
C ASN A 234 10.27 -15.64 5.41
N THR A 235 10.38 -14.55 6.15
CA THR A 235 10.61 -14.58 7.59
C THR A 235 9.36 -15.02 8.36
N THR A 236 8.18 -14.53 7.96
CA THR A 236 6.90 -14.85 8.64
C THR A 236 6.45 -16.29 8.41
N LEU A 237 6.77 -16.88 7.26
CA LEU A 237 6.30 -18.20 6.86
C LEU A 237 7.44 -19.22 6.72
N GLN A 238 8.64 -18.90 7.24
CA GLN A 238 9.88 -19.63 7.01
C GLN A 238 9.77 -21.14 7.22
N ASP A 239 9.07 -21.54 8.28
CA ASP A 239 8.86 -22.94 8.69
C ASP A 239 7.84 -23.69 7.83
N LEU A 240 7.08 -22.99 6.99
CA LEU A 240 6.01 -23.52 6.13
C LEU A 240 6.36 -23.44 4.64
N LEU A 241 7.35 -22.59 4.30
CA LEU A 241 7.87 -22.50 2.95
C LEU A 241 8.31 -23.87 2.49
N GLU A 242 8.11 -24.14 1.20
CA GLU A 242 8.64 -25.34 0.54
C GLU A 242 8.04 -26.68 0.99
N ASP A 243 7.22 -26.69 2.05
CA ASP A 243 6.45 -27.85 2.54
C ASP A 243 5.01 -27.82 2.00
N PHE A 244 4.24 -26.78 2.35
CA PHE A 244 2.85 -26.60 1.88
C PHE A 244 2.51 -25.14 1.55
N VAL A 245 3.49 -24.23 1.59
CA VAL A 245 3.33 -22.81 1.25
C VAL A 245 4.37 -22.37 0.21
N LEU A 246 3.91 -21.63 -0.79
CA LEU A 246 4.74 -20.85 -1.71
C LEU A 246 4.39 -19.37 -1.56
N VAL A 247 5.40 -18.53 -1.67
CA VAL A 247 5.25 -17.08 -1.55
C VAL A 247 5.97 -16.40 -2.71
N TYR A 248 5.28 -15.47 -3.35
CA TYR A 248 5.88 -14.55 -4.29
C TYR A 248 5.39 -13.13 -4.03
N ILE A 249 6.25 -12.30 -3.46
CA ILE A 249 5.91 -10.94 -3.00
C ILE A 249 4.65 -10.99 -2.11
N ASP A 250 3.52 -10.47 -2.57
CA ASP A 250 2.25 -10.33 -1.86
C ASP A 250 1.26 -11.47 -2.09
N ASP A 251 1.59 -12.39 -2.99
CA ASP A 251 0.81 -13.59 -3.29
C ASP A 251 1.32 -14.79 -2.47
N ILE A 252 0.42 -15.39 -1.68
CA ILE A 252 0.69 -16.62 -0.91
C ILE A 252 -0.16 -17.74 -1.50
N LEU A 253 0.46 -18.87 -1.83
CA LEU A 253 -0.20 -20.09 -2.28
C LEU A 253 -0.02 -21.18 -1.24
N ILE A 254 -1.12 -21.80 -0.84
CA ILE A 254 -1.18 -22.96 0.05
C ILE A 254 -1.62 -24.15 -0.79
N TYR A 255 -0.96 -25.29 -0.65
CA TYR A 255 -1.24 -26.49 -1.43
C TYR A 255 -1.26 -27.74 -0.54
N SER A 256 -2.14 -28.70 -0.79
CA SER A 256 -2.31 -29.89 0.06
C SER A 256 -2.92 -31.07 -0.70
N GLY A 257 -2.66 -32.29 -0.24
CA GLY A 257 -3.17 -33.51 -0.86
C GLY A 257 -4.65 -33.75 -0.53
N THR A 258 -5.03 -33.56 0.72
CA THR A 258 -6.41 -33.75 1.19
C THR A 258 -7.03 -32.47 1.74
N LEU A 259 -8.36 -32.39 1.79
CA LEU A 259 -9.06 -31.24 2.35
C LEU A 259 -8.78 -31.08 3.86
N GLU A 260 -8.64 -32.18 4.60
CA GLU A 260 -8.37 -32.16 6.03
C GLU A 260 -7.00 -31.53 6.34
N GLU A 261 -5.96 -31.96 5.63
CA GLU A 261 -4.64 -31.33 5.68
C GLU A 261 -4.72 -29.86 5.27
N HIS A 262 -5.44 -29.57 4.18
CA HIS A 262 -5.57 -28.21 3.68
C HIS A 262 -6.18 -27.25 4.69
N MET A 263 -7.18 -27.70 5.45
CA MET A 263 -7.79 -26.89 6.52
C MET A 263 -6.81 -26.62 7.65
N THR A 264 -5.94 -27.59 7.99
CA THR A 264 -4.89 -27.42 9.00
C THR A 264 -3.81 -26.43 8.53
N HIS A 265 -3.38 -26.56 7.29
CA HIS A 265 -2.43 -25.65 6.65
C HIS A 265 -2.99 -24.22 6.56
N LEU A 266 -4.22 -24.06 6.08
CA LEU A 266 -4.88 -22.76 5.96
C LEU A 266 -5.00 -22.08 7.32
N ARG A 267 -5.43 -22.80 8.36
CA ARG A 267 -5.49 -22.28 9.73
C ARG A 267 -4.11 -21.79 10.21
N THR A 268 -3.07 -22.57 9.95
CA THR A 268 -1.70 -22.24 10.35
C THR A 268 -1.21 -20.95 9.69
N VAL A 269 -1.43 -20.81 8.37
CA VAL A 269 -1.06 -19.61 7.62
C VAL A 269 -1.86 -18.39 8.09
N LEU A 270 -3.18 -18.51 8.24
CA LEU A 270 -4.02 -17.41 8.73
C LEU A 270 -3.61 -16.95 10.13
N GLN A 271 -3.21 -17.88 11.00
CA GLN A 271 -2.67 -17.55 12.32
C GLN A 271 -1.34 -16.78 12.20
N ARG A 272 -0.41 -17.21 11.34
CA ARG A 272 0.84 -16.48 11.11
C ARG A 272 0.59 -15.05 10.62
N LEU A 273 -0.34 -14.88 9.68
CA LEU A 273 -0.72 -13.56 9.17
C LEU A 273 -1.31 -12.67 10.29
N ARG A 274 -2.24 -13.21 11.09
CA ARG A 274 -2.80 -12.53 12.26
C ARG A 274 -1.71 -12.10 13.24
N ASP A 275 -0.82 -13.01 13.63
CA ASP A 275 0.22 -12.76 14.63
C ASP A 275 1.20 -11.66 14.20
N HIS A 276 1.46 -11.55 12.89
CA HIS A 276 2.38 -10.58 12.30
C HIS A 276 1.68 -9.34 11.73
N GLY A 277 0.35 -9.22 11.85
CA GLY A 277 -0.40 -8.07 11.36
C GLY A 277 -0.40 -7.92 9.83
N PHE A 278 -0.38 -9.03 9.10
CA PHE A 278 -0.60 -9.04 7.66
C PHE A 278 -2.08 -9.26 7.34
N TYR A 279 -2.61 -8.42 6.46
CA TYR A 279 -4.03 -8.39 6.14
C TYR A 279 -4.27 -8.74 4.68
N ALA A 280 -5.27 -9.58 4.42
CA ALA A 280 -5.61 -10.05 3.09
C ALA A 280 -6.86 -9.36 2.53
N LYS A 281 -6.96 -9.30 1.20
CA LYS A 281 -8.17 -8.82 0.52
C LYS A 281 -9.02 -10.01 0.10
N LEU A 282 -10.07 -10.32 0.87
CA LEU A 282 -10.91 -11.50 0.66
C LEU A 282 -11.43 -11.62 -0.78
N SER A 283 -11.91 -10.52 -1.38
CA SER A 283 -12.45 -10.53 -2.75
C SER A 283 -11.45 -10.85 -3.86
N LYS A 284 -10.16 -11.00 -3.53
CA LYS A 284 -9.13 -11.47 -4.45
C LYS A 284 -8.52 -12.82 -4.05
N CYS A 285 -8.91 -13.36 -2.90
CA CYS A 285 -8.46 -14.66 -2.44
C CYS A 285 -9.32 -15.76 -3.09
N ALA A 286 -8.76 -16.95 -3.20
CA ALA A 286 -9.44 -18.15 -3.67
C ALA A 286 -9.11 -19.29 -2.71
N PHE A 287 -10.11 -20.05 -2.26
CA PHE A 287 -9.95 -21.01 -1.17
C PHE A 287 -10.35 -22.43 -1.56
N ALA A 288 -9.50 -23.40 -1.19
CA ALA A 288 -9.71 -24.84 -1.32
C ALA A 288 -10.22 -25.27 -2.72
N GLN A 289 -9.62 -24.73 -3.77
CA GLN A 289 -9.97 -25.03 -5.16
C GLN A 289 -9.11 -26.18 -5.67
N SER A 290 -9.65 -26.99 -6.60
CA SER A 290 -8.88 -28.04 -7.30
C SER A 290 -7.95 -27.52 -8.38
N LYS A 291 -8.13 -26.25 -8.75
CA LYS A 291 -7.44 -25.57 -9.83
C LYS A 291 -7.38 -24.08 -9.52
N ILE A 292 -6.23 -23.45 -9.71
CA ILE A 292 -6.04 -22.04 -9.32
C ILE A 292 -5.04 -21.32 -10.24
N ASP A 293 -5.24 -20.02 -10.45
CA ASP A 293 -4.29 -19.20 -11.18
C ASP A 293 -3.24 -18.60 -10.23
N PHE A 294 -1.97 -18.90 -10.48
CA PHE A 294 -0.83 -18.44 -9.68
C PHE A 294 0.32 -18.01 -10.58
N LEU A 295 0.84 -16.79 -10.35
CA LEU A 295 1.90 -16.18 -11.17
C LEU A 295 1.63 -16.18 -12.69
N GLY A 296 0.34 -16.19 -13.05
CA GLY A 296 -0.11 -16.20 -14.44
C GLY A 296 0.07 -17.55 -15.15
N HIS A 297 0.14 -18.62 -14.37
CA HIS A 297 -0.03 -20.01 -14.78
C HIS A 297 -1.22 -20.61 -14.05
N GLN A 298 -1.79 -21.65 -14.64
CA GLN A 298 -2.89 -22.38 -14.08
C GLN A 298 -2.37 -23.66 -13.42
N VAL A 299 -2.57 -23.78 -12.12
CA VAL A 299 -2.09 -24.89 -11.30
C VAL A 299 -3.23 -25.87 -11.06
N SER A 300 -2.96 -27.16 -11.19
CA SER A 300 -3.89 -28.25 -10.86
C SER A 300 -3.15 -29.50 -10.41
N GLU A 301 -3.87 -30.56 -10.05
CA GLU A 301 -3.28 -31.86 -9.71
C GLU A 301 -2.41 -32.46 -10.84
N HIS A 302 -2.72 -32.14 -12.10
CA HIS A 302 -1.96 -32.57 -13.27
C HIS A 302 -0.70 -31.75 -13.51
N GLY A 303 -0.41 -30.77 -12.66
CA GLY A 303 0.70 -29.83 -12.79
C GLY A 303 0.26 -28.51 -13.43
N LEU A 304 1.22 -27.86 -14.07
CA LEU A 304 1.06 -26.54 -14.67
C LEU A 304 0.49 -26.60 -16.08
N HIS A 305 -0.48 -25.73 -16.32
CA HIS A 305 -0.90 -25.34 -17.66
C HIS A 305 -0.67 -23.84 -17.82
N MET A 306 -0.21 -23.40 -19.00
CA MET A 306 -0.22 -21.98 -19.31
C MET A 306 -1.66 -21.48 -19.39
N ASP A 307 -1.91 -20.29 -18.87
CA ASP A 307 -3.22 -19.64 -18.94
C ASP A 307 -3.67 -19.51 -20.40
N ASP A 308 -4.83 -20.09 -20.74
CA ASP A 308 -5.41 -20.09 -22.10
C ASP A 308 -5.53 -18.67 -22.68
N SER A 309 -5.76 -17.67 -21.82
CA SER A 309 -5.87 -16.26 -22.24
C SER A 309 -4.55 -15.67 -22.73
N LYS A 310 -3.41 -16.13 -22.20
CA LYS A 310 -2.07 -15.72 -22.67
C LYS A 310 -1.63 -16.48 -23.91
N ILE A 311 -2.08 -17.73 -24.07
CA ILE A 311 -1.84 -18.51 -25.28
C ILE A 311 -2.55 -17.83 -26.46
N GLN A 312 -3.80 -17.41 -26.28
CA GLN A 312 -4.56 -16.72 -27.32
C GLN A 312 -3.89 -15.41 -27.77
N ALA A 313 -3.35 -14.63 -26.82
CA ALA A 313 -2.65 -13.37 -27.13
C ALA A 313 -1.32 -13.52 -27.88
N ILE A 314 -0.77 -14.73 -27.99
CA ILE A 314 0.44 -15.04 -28.79
C ILE A 314 0.07 -15.63 -30.16
N VAL A 315 -1.11 -16.26 -30.24
CA VAL A 315 -1.63 -16.88 -31.47
C VAL A 315 -2.31 -15.85 -32.39
N ASP A 316 -2.81 -14.75 -31.83
CA ASP A 316 -3.34 -13.57 -32.55
C ASP A 316 -2.25 -12.58 -32.98
#